data_AF-A0A177CDY8-F1
#
_entry.id   AF-A0A177CDY8-F1
#
_cell.length_a   1.000
_cell.length_b   1.000
_cell.length_c   1.000
_cell.angle_alpha   90.00
_cell.angle_beta   90.00
_cell.angle_gamma   90.00
#
_symmetry.space_group_name_H-M   'P 1'
#
loop_
_entity.id
_entity.type
_entity.pdbx_description
1 polymer ?
#
loop_
_entity_poly.entity_id
_entity_poly.type
_entity_poly.pdbx_seq_one_letter_code
_entity_poly.pdbx_strand_id
1 'polypeptide(L)'
;MQTKPLYATGSALLGDYTTAGQFQVQDGQLVQLVSAPGEAVKLLYAQVSKTRSINNASLAVSFTAEKNTYGTFKFGGDDLQWSGPDVTRPNPSAWYVCTGQQMYINLGNYAYQTPSGCADQTIHYYNDKTANN
;
A
#
# COMPACT_ATOMS: atom_id res chain seq x y z
N MET A 1 -5.83 -3.95 2.93
CA MET A 1 -4.56 -4.33 2.29
C MET A 1 -4.09 -5.66 2.85
N GLN A 2 -3.40 -6.48 2.06
CA GLN A 2 -2.86 -7.79 2.48
C GLN A 2 -1.80 -8.30 1.50
N THR A 3 -1.24 -9.47 1.79
CA THR A 3 -0.42 -10.29 0.87
C THR A 3 -1.08 -11.65 0.62
N LYS A 4 -0.55 -12.43 -0.34
CA LYS A 4 -1.01 -13.80 -0.60
C LYS A 4 0.22 -14.73 -0.78
N PRO A 5 0.42 -15.75 0.09
CA PRO A 5 -0.37 -16.06 1.27
C PRO A 5 -0.37 -14.93 2.31
N LEU A 6 -1.36 -14.91 3.20
CA LEU A 6 -1.47 -13.88 4.23
C LEU A 6 -0.22 -13.87 5.12
N TYR A 7 0.19 -12.66 5.54
CA TYR A 7 1.30 -12.43 6.46
C TYR A 7 2.68 -12.87 5.94
N ALA A 8 2.80 -13.10 4.63
CA ALA A 8 4.06 -13.40 3.96
C ALA A 8 4.53 -12.24 3.06
N THR A 9 5.79 -12.27 2.63
CA THR A 9 6.30 -11.32 1.64
C THR A 9 5.59 -11.50 0.29
N GLY A 10 5.43 -10.42 -0.47
CA GLY A 10 4.77 -10.47 -1.77
C GLY A 10 4.15 -9.15 -2.20
N SER A 11 3.47 -9.14 -3.35
CA SER A 11 2.75 -7.97 -3.83
C SER A 11 1.71 -7.48 -2.82
N ALA A 12 1.58 -6.16 -2.69
CA ALA A 12 0.48 -5.56 -1.94
C ALA A 12 -0.83 -5.77 -2.70
N LEU A 13 -1.84 -6.26 -2.00
CA LEU A 13 -3.16 -6.55 -2.55
C LEU A 13 -4.25 -5.79 -1.78
N LEU A 14 -5.26 -5.29 -2.50
CA LEU A 14 -6.52 -4.85 -1.89
C LEU A 14 -7.49 -6.04 -1.88
N GLY A 15 -7.29 -6.94 -0.92
CA GLY A 15 -8.16 -8.11 -0.73
C GLY A 15 -9.40 -7.83 0.11
N ASP A 16 -10.09 -8.90 0.47
CA ASP A 16 -11.30 -8.90 1.28
C ASP A 16 -11.05 -8.29 2.68
N TYR A 17 -12.04 -7.56 3.20
CA TYR A 17 -11.94 -6.89 4.50
C TYR A 17 -11.75 -7.89 5.66
N THR A 18 -12.27 -9.11 5.54
CA THR A 18 -12.14 -10.19 6.53
C THR A 18 -10.70 -10.71 6.67
N THR A 19 -9.85 -10.45 5.66
CA THR A 19 -8.44 -10.85 5.65
C THR A 19 -7.48 -9.66 5.63
N ALA A 20 -7.99 -8.46 5.88
CA ALA A 20 -7.17 -7.26 5.91
C ALA A 20 -6.08 -7.37 6.98
N GLY A 21 -4.84 -7.02 6.60
CA GLY A 21 -3.73 -6.92 7.53
C GLY A 21 -3.86 -5.70 8.45
N GLN A 22 -3.16 -5.76 9.58
CA GLN A 22 -3.00 -4.61 10.47
C GLN A 22 -1.73 -3.85 10.09
N PHE A 23 -1.89 -2.55 9.79
CA PHE A 23 -0.79 -1.71 9.35
C PHE A 23 -0.66 -0.47 10.22
N GLN A 24 0.57 0.04 10.31
CA GLN A 24 0.89 1.31 10.95
C GLN A 24 1.88 2.07 10.08
N VAL A 25 1.89 3.40 10.20
CA VAL A 25 2.99 4.20 9.68
C VAL A 25 3.94 4.53 10.82
N GLN A 26 5.20 4.12 10.71
CA GLN A 26 6.26 4.39 11.67
C GLN A 26 7.50 4.92 10.94
N ASP A 27 7.97 6.11 11.31
CA ASP A 27 9.17 6.74 10.74
C ASP A 27 9.18 6.74 9.20
N GLY A 28 8.02 7.03 8.60
CA GLY A 28 7.86 7.05 7.14
C GLY A 28 7.69 5.68 6.47
N GLN A 29 7.66 4.60 7.23
CA GLN A 29 7.46 3.24 6.74
C GLN A 29 5.99 2.84 6.94
N LEU A 30 5.37 2.22 5.94
CA LEU A 30 4.13 1.47 6.15
C LEU A 30 4.51 0.05 6.57
N VAL A 31 4.15 -0.31 7.80
CA VAL A 31 4.59 -1.53 8.49
C VAL A 31 3.40 -2.42 8.77
N GLN A 32 3.53 -3.72 8.52
CA GLN A 32 2.56 -4.74 8.87
C GLN A 32 3.09 -5.60 10.03
N LEU A 33 2.28 -5.79 11.07
CA LEU A 33 2.55 -6.82 12.08
C LEU A 33 2.12 -8.19 11.53
N VAL A 34 3.05 -9.15 11.50
CA VAL A 34 2.81 -10.49 10.94
C VAL A 34 3.06 -11.64 11.92
N SER A 35 3.56 -11.35 13.12
CA SER A 35 3.66 -12.33 14.22
C SER A 35 2.33 -12.48 14.95
N ALA A 36 2.05 -13.70 15.46
CA ALA A 36 0.88 -13.95 16.30
C ALA A 36 1.02 -13.30 17.69
N PRO A 37 -0.10 -13.06 18.41
CA PRO A 37 -0.05 -12.60 19.79
C PRO A 37 0.81 -13.50 20.68
N GLY A 38 1.76 -12.92 21.40
CA GLY A 38 2.68 -13.66 22.29
C GLY A 38 3.95 -14.19 21.62
N GLU A 39 4.10 -14.07 20.31
CA GLU A 39 5.34 -14.39 19.61
C GLU A 39 6.31 -13.19 19.54
N ALA A 40 7.57 -13.48 19.24
CA ALA A 40 8.55 -12.43 18.90
C ALA A 40 8.04 -11.61 17.71
N VAL A 41 8.10 -10.29 17.85
CA VAL A 41 7.59 -9.34 16.84
C VAL A 41 8.25 -9.59 15.49
N LYS A 42 7.42 -9.84 14.48
CA LYS A 42 7.83 -9.92 13.07
C LYS A 42 7.06 -8.88 12.28
N LEU A 43 7.79 -8.13 11.45
CA LEU A 43 7.26 -7.02 10.67
C LEU A 43 7.55 -7.24 9.19
N LEU A 44 6.60 -6.81 8.35
CA LEU A 44 6.85 -6.57 6.94
C LEU A 44 6.74 -5.07 6.65
N TYR A 45 7.49 -4.60 5.68
CA TYR A 45 7.54 -3.19 5.28
C TYR A 45 7.13 -3.04 3.83
N ALA A 46 6.32 -2.02 3.55
CA ALA A 46 5.91 -1.72 2.19
C ALA A 46 7.09 -1.15 1.39
N GLN A 47 7.53 -1.89 0.39
CA GLN A 47 8.52 -1.47 -0.61
C GLN A 47 7.79 -0.85 -1.81
N VAL A 48 8.26 0.32 -2.24
CA VAL A 48 7.78 0.95 -3.48
C VAL A 48 8.87 0.84 -4.54
N SER A 49 8.51 0.30 -5.70
CA SER A 49 9.41 0.19 -6.84
C SER A 49 9.89 1.58 -7.29
N LYS A 50 11.17 1.70 -7.66
CA LYS A 50 11.68 2.88 -8.39
C LYS A 50 11.36 2.82 -9.88
N THR A 51 11.07 1.62 -10.40
CA THR A 51 10.71 1.41 -11.79
C THR A 51 9.23 1.67 -11.99
N ARG A 52 8.93 2.59 -12.91
CA ARG A 52 7.57 2.90 -13.33
C ARG A 52 6.96 1.72 -14.09
N SER A 53 5.68 1.45 -13.81
CA SER A 53 4.86 0.43 -14.44
C SER A 53 3.59 1.04 -15.04
N ILE A 54 2.85 0.25 -15.82
CA ILE A 54 1.52 0.56 -16.38
C ILE A 54 1.49 1.96 -17.04
N ASN A 55 1.82 2.00 -18.33
CA ASN A 55 1.87 3.24 -19.12
C ASN A 55 2.75 4.34 -18.50
N ASN A 56 3.81 3.95 -17.77
CA ASN A 56 4.72 4.86 -17.07
C ASN A 56 4.03 5.71 -15.97
N ALA A 57 2.85 5.28 -15.50
CA ALA A 57 1.95 6.05 -14.65
C ALA A 57 1.80 5.48 -13.24
N SER A 58 2.57 4.46 -12.87
CA SER A 58 2.43 3.81 -11.55
C SER A 58 3.76 3.32 -10.98
N LEU A 59 3.81 3.06 -9.67
CA LEU A 59 4.90 2.34 -9.01
C LEU A 59 4.33 1.16 -8.23
N ALA A 60 4.83 -0.04 -8.47
CA ALA A 60 4.38 -1.25 -7.78
C ALA A 60 4.72 -1.20 -6.29
N VAL A 61 3.81 -1.75 -5.47
CA VAL A 61 4.02 -1.89 -4.02
C VAL A 61 4.05 -3.36 -3.64
N SER A 62 5.02 -3.74 -2.81
CA SER A 62 5.16 -5.07 -2.22
C SER A 62 5.46 -4.96 -0.73
N PHE A 63 5.35 -6.07 0.01
CA PHE A 63 5.76 -6.17 1.40
C PHE A 63 6.94 -7.12 1.51
N THR A 64 8.02 -6.68 2.16
CA THR A 64 9.24 -7.49 2.39
C THR A 64 9.71 -7.39 3.83
N ALA A 65 10.71 -8.19 4.22
CA ALA A 65 11.27 -8.17 5.58
C ALA A 65 12.23 -6.98 5.80
N GLU A 66 12.70 -6.37 4.73
CA GLU A 66 13.60 -5.23 4.74
C GLU A 66 12.81 -3.91 4.74
N LYS A 67 13.33 -2.90 5.44
CA LYS A 67 12.75 -1.56 5.42
C LYS A 67 12.83 -0.94 4.04
N ASN A 68 11.82 -0.13 3.70
CA ASN A 68 11.83 0.64 2.47
C ASN A 68 12.86 1.76 2.52
N THR A 69 13.61 1.88 1.43
CA THR A 69 14.65 2.91 1.26
C THR A 69 14.24 3.99 0.26
N TYR A 70 13.01 3.91 -0.28
CA TYR A 70 12.55 4.80 -1.34
C TYR A 70 11.16 5.39 -1.07
N GLY A 71 11.14 6.69 -0.80
CA GLY A 71 9.93 7.42 -0.47
C GLY A 71 9.43 7.14 0.95
N THR A 72 8.35 7.84 1.29
CA THR A 72 7.85 7.98 2.65
C THR A 72 6.34 7.84 2.65
N PHE A 73 5.82 7.03 3.57
CA PHE A 73 4.41 6.92 3.88
C PHE A 73 4.02 7.86 5.03
N LYS A 74 2.79 8.35 5.00
CA LYS A 74 2.15 9.08 6.13
C LYS A 74 0.64 8.96 6.05
N PHE A 75 -0.05 9.19 7.16
CA PHE A 75 -1.48 9.50 7.12
C PHE A 75 -1.67 11.01 6.98
N GLY A 76 -2.59 11.43 6.10
CA GLY A 76 -2.86 12.83 5.79
C GLY A 76 -4.28 13.27 6.13
N GLY A 77 -4.75 12.91 7.32
CA GLY A 77 -6.17 12.79 7.61
C GLY A 77 -6.43 11.32 7.89
N ASP A 78 -7.43 10.73 7.24
CA ASP A 78 -7.74 9.30 7.29
C ASP A 78 -7.12 8.47 6.16
N ASP A 79 -6.52 9.14 5.18
CA ASP A 79 -5.95 8.56 3.96
C ASP A 79 -4.45 8.25 4.10
N LEU A 80 -4.06 7.10 3.54
CA LEU A 80 -2.67 6.70 3.43
C LEU A 80 -2.03 7.34 2.19
N GLN A 81 -1.03 8.18 2.46
CA GLN A 81 -0.30 8.95 1.48
C GLN A 81 1.11 8.41 1.27
N TRP A 82 1.63 8.60 0.06
CA TRP A 82 3.03 8.31 -0.27
C TRP A 82 3.65 9.41 -1.14
N SER A 83 4.91 9.74 -0.86
CA SER A 83 5.74 10.65 -1.65
C SER A 83 7.15 10.08 -1.85
N GLY A 84 7.74 10.28 -3.02
CA GLY A 84 9.13 9.95 -3.34
C GLY A 84 9.97 11.19 -3.65
N PRO A 85 11.29 11.18 -3.42
CA PRO A 85 12.17 12.35 -3.58
C PRO A 85 12.25 12.89 -5.02
N ASP A 86 12.00 12.03 -6.01
CA ASP A 86 12.07 12.30 -7.46
C ASP A 86 10.72 12.04 -8.16
N VAL A 87 9.63 12.04 -7.38
CA VAL A 87 8.27 11.82 -7.89
C VAL A 87 7.40 13.04 -7.64
N THR A 88 7.00 13.71 -8.73
CA THR A 88 5.91 14.69 -8.72
C THR A 88 4.63 14.01 -9.17
N ARG A 89 3.58 14.13 -8.35
CA ARG A 89 2.24 13.59 -8.62
C ARG A 89 1.18 14.54 -8.06
N PRO A 90 0.00 14.62 -8.68
CA PRO A 90 -1.03 15.60 -8.32
C PRO A 90 -1.74 15.28 -7.00
N ASN A 91 -1.82 14.00 -6.62
CA ASN A 91 -2.49 13.54 -5.42
C ASN A 91 -1.64 12.48 -4.70
N PRO A 92 -1.09 12.75 -3.50
CA PRO A 92 -0.28 11.80 -2.75
C PRO A 92 -1.08 10.59 -2.22
N SER A 93 -2.40 10.68 -2.19
CA SER A 93 -3.36 9.69 -1.67
C SER A 93 -3.95 8.79 -2.76
N ALA A 94 -3.57 8.99 -4.02
CA ALA A 94 -4.10 8.21 -5.13
C ALA A 94 -3.43 6.83 -5.22
N TRP A 95 -4.21 5.78 -5.38
CA TRP A 95 -3.71 4.43 -5.58
C TRP A 95 -4.37 3.82 -6.80
N TYR A 96 -3.65 2.98 -7.53
CA TYR A 96 -4.29 2.07 -8.47
C TYR A 96 -4.45 0.70 -7.81
N VAL A 97 -5.62 0.11 -7.99
CA VAL A 97 -5.88 -1.30 -7.74
C VAL A 97 -6.22 -1.94 -9.06
N CYS A 98 -5.36 -2.82 -9.54
CA CYS A 98 -5.45 -3.40 -10.87
C CYS A 98 -5.85 -4.87 -10.84
N THR A 99 -5.94 -5.50 -12.02
CA THR A 99 -6.19 -6.93 -12.19
C THR A 99 -5.43 -7.77 -11.17
N GLY A 100 -6.13 -8.70 -10.52
CA GLY A 100 -5.59 -9.49 -9.41
C GLY A 100 -5.52 -8.73 -8.08
N GLN A 101 -6.20 -7.59 -7.96
CA GLN A 101 -6.20 -6.70 -6.79
C GLN A 101 -4.82 -6.13 -6.43
N GLN A 102 -3.87 -6.11 -7.37
CA GLN A 102 -2.53 -5.60 -7.14
C GLN A 102 -2.54 -4.08 -6.95
N MET A 103 -1.83 -3.62 -5.94
CA MET A 103 -1.78 -2.21 -5.55
C MET A 103 -0.54 -1.50 -6.09
N TYR A 104 -0.75 -0.28 -6.56
CA TYR A 104 0.30 0.60 -7.07
C TYR A 104 0.09 2.02 -6.58
N ILE A 105 1.18 2.76 -6.42
CA ILE A 105 1.13 4.22 -6.31
C ILE A 105 0.70 4.79 -7.67
N ASN A 106 -0.35 5.62 -7.69
CA ASN A 106 -0.79 6.31 -8.91
C ASN A 106 0.03 7.60 -9.15
N LEU A 107 0.81 7.69 -10.22
CA LEU A 107 1.58 8.89 -10.56
C LEU A 107 0.80 9.94 -11.36
N GLY A 108 -0.36 9.58 -11.91
CA GLY A 108 -1.24 10.42 -12.72
C GLY A 108 -2.34 11.11 -11.92
N ASN A 109 -3.30 11.67 -12.65
CA ASN A 109 -4.48 12.33 -12.08
C ASN A 109 -5.50 11.28 -11.59
N TYR A 110 -6.03 11.46 -10.38
CA TYR A 110 -7.05 10.58 -9.83
C TYR A 110 -8.34 10.64 -10.66
N ALA A 111 -8.91 9.48 -11.01
CA ALA A 111 -10.14 9.32 -11.78
C ALA A 111 -10.09 9.92 -13.21
N TYR A 112 -8.89 10.16 -13.75
CA TYR A 112 -8.70 10.65 -15.11
C TYR A 112 -7.63 9.83 -15.82
N GLN A 113 -7.98 9.26 -16.98
CA GLN A 113 -7.10 8.35 -17.74
C GLN A 113 -6.60 7.14 -16.92
N THR A 114 -7.42 6.66 -15.99
CA THR A 114 -7.18 5.42 -15.24
C THR A 114 -6.88 4.29 -16.23
N PRO A 115 -5.73 3.59 -16.12
CA PRO A 115 -5.38 2.53 -17.05
C PRO A 115 -6.42 1.41 -17.11
N SER A 116 -6.58 0.80 -18.27
CA SER A 116 -7.47 -0.36 -18.43
C SER A 116 -7.07 -1.49 -17.48
N GLY A 117 -8.06 -2.09 -16.82
CA GLY A 117 -7.84 -3.11 -15.80
C GLY A 117 -7.43 -2.56 -14.43
N CYS A 118 -7.46 -1.24 -14.22
CA CYS A 118 -7.20 -0.59 -12.94
C CYS A 118 -8.39 0.27 -12.50
N ALA A 119 -8.53 0.42 -11.19
CA ALA A 119 -9.42 1.39 -10.54
C ALA A 119 -8.59 2.34 -9.68
N ASP A 120 -8.97 3.61 -9.67
CA ASP A 120 -8.48 4.58 -8.71
C ASP A 120 -9.09 4.32 -7.33
N GLN A 121 -8.25 4.37 -6.31
CA GLN A 121 -8.62 4.13 -4.91
C GLN A 121 -7.93 5.13 -4.00
N THR A 122 -8.58 5.43 -2.88
CA THR A 122 -7.95 6.05 -1.72
C THR A 122 -7.98 5.01 -0.60
N ILE A 123 -6.87 4.86 0.10
CA ILE A 123 -6.73 3.84 1.14
C ILE A 123 -6.92 4.52 2.48
N HIS A 124 -7.99 4.16 3.18
CA HIS A 124 -8.33 4.75 4.47
C HIS A 124 -7.90 3.83 5.61
N TYR A 125 -7.46 4.40 6.73
CA TYR A 125 -7.37 3.60 7.95
C TYR A 125 -8.76 3.32 8.51
N TYR A 126 -8.86 2.22 9.23
CA TYR A 126 -10.04 1.87 10.00
C TYR A 126 -9.60 1.69 11.46
N ASN A 127 -10.22 2.43 12.38
CA ASN A 127 -9.76 2.59 13.76
C ASN A 127 -10.63 1.87 14.80
N ASP A 128 -11.61 1.08 14.38
CA ASP A 128 -12.33 0.20 15.31
C ASP A 128 -11.46 -1.01 15.69
N LYS A 129 -11.84 -1.68 16.78
CA LYS A 129 -11.13 -2.84 17.33
C LYS A 129 -11.15 -4.05 16.38
N THR A 130 -12.18 -4.16 15.55
CA THR A 130 -12.40 -5.26 14.61
C THR A 130 -13.05 -4.74 13.33
N ALA A 131 -12.71 -5.32 12.18
CA ALA A 131 -13.40 -5.02 10.92
C ALA A 131 -14.92 -5.22 11.07
N ASN A 132 -15.72 -4.35 10.46
CA ASN A 132 -17.17 -4.48 10.42
C ASN A 132 -17.58 -5.71 9.60
N ASN A 133 -18.65 -6.40 10.02
CA ASN A 133 -19.23 -7.56 9.32
C ASN A 133 -20.05 -7.13 8.11
#